data_AF-A0A9W8XRQ6-F1
#
_entry.id   AF-A0A9W8XRQ6-F1
#
_cell.length_a   1.000
_cell.length_b   1.000
_cell.length_c   1.000
_cell.angle_alpha   90.00
_cell.angle_beta   90.00
_cell.angle_gamma   90.00
#
_symmetry.space_group_name_H-M   'P 1'
#
loop_
_entity.id
_entity.type
_entity.pdbx_description
1 polymer ?
#
loop_
_entity_poly.entity_id
_entity_poly.type
_entity_poly.pdbx_seq_one_letter_code
_entity_poly.pdbx_strand_id
1 'polypeptide(L)'
;MPTMLTLKTLLALPVFLSSTIISFALAAPGGSPKGSDESDGFLDVDKKEPFLNYAASLTGGEGCRDKDLKWIHDGFDEMNRLFSAAQDPDFEKECEIEFFGRPFQIKNYTDLIRANLRRAGQYANLQGDDLINPDIHVRCDDPNNICDEGNKKDGKHAAYNVGNEPHINFCQRYFKLDPLDEQVKDESSNDQANMYLINYYNRATLWARMVMHISNVGEAVVMKPSPNLQPNATREWTLAPTTGPMKTSVIAGVMDDKQGPMNIRVLKFAYGVTRAKLLATLSTQNPYDALNNAENYALYALARYVIQTKGFFPNMPLVNFGNDMAVLTNEQIMDGDKKKFACFDMPDVA
;
A
#
# COMPACT_ATOMS: atom_id res chain seq x y z
N MET A 1 -5.09 46.08 31.24
CA MET A 1 -4.62 45.12 32.27
C MET A 1 -5.04 43.73 31.82
N PRO A 2 -4.12 42.82 31.45
CA PRO A 2 -4.48 41.50 30.98
C PRO A 2 -4.86 40.60 32.17
N THR A 3 -6.06 40.03 32.09
CA THR A 3 -6.60 39.04 33.02
C THR A 3 -5.85 37.72 32.86
N MET A 4 -4.97 37.38 33.81
CA MET A 4 -4.33 36.07 33.86
C MET A 4 -5.36 34.99 34.19
N LEU A 5 -5.53 34.01 33.31
CA LEU A 5 -6.25 32.77 33.62
C LEU A 5 -5.49 32.01 34.71
N THR A 6 -6.14 31.73 35.83
CA THR A 6 -5.56 30.92 36.90
C THR A 6 -5.91 29.44 36.71
N LEU A 7 -5.01 28.54 37.11
CA LEU A 7 -5.15 27.08 37.01
C LEU A 7 -6.46 26.55 37.61
N LYS A 8 -7.00 27.22 38.63
CA LYS A 8 -8.29 26.88 39.25
C LYS A 8 -9.49 27.07 38.30
N THR A 9 -9.41 28.00 37.37
CA THR A 9 -10.45 28.27 36.36
C THR A 9 -10.48 27.21 35.27
N LEU A 10 -9.33 26.61 34.95
CA LEU A 10 -9.20 25.52 33.97
C LEU A 10 -9.78 24.20 34.49
N LEU A 11 -9.71 23.95 35.80
CA LEU A 11 -10.23 22.73 36.44
C LEU A 11 -11.75 22.76 36.67
N ALA A 12 -12.41 23.91 36.47
CA ALA A 12 -13.86 24.07 36.62
C ALA A 12 -14.63 23.92 35.28
N LEU A 13 -13.92 23.66 34.17
CA LEU A 13 -14.54 23.49 32.86
C LEU A 13 -15.20 22.10 32.74
N PRO A 14 -16.34 21.98 32.04
CA PRO A 14 -16.95 20.69 31.72
C PRO A 14 -15.91 19.77 31.04
N VAL A 15 -15.91 18.48 31.37
CA VAL A 15 -14.90 17.49 30.92
C VAL A 15 -14.72 17.48 29.39
N PHE A 16 -15.77 17.77 28.62
CA PHE A 16 -15.72 17.85 27.16
C PHE A 16 -14.98 19.09 26.62
N LEU A 17 -14.92 20.18 27.39
CA LEU A 17 -14.16 21.40 27.07
C LEU A 17 -12.69 21.27 27.46
N SER A 18 -12.35 20.50 28.51
CA SER A 18 -10.95 20.30 28.87
C SER A 18 -10.23 19.35 27.90
N SER A 19 -10.91 18.31 27.40
CA SER A 19 -10.33 17.40 26.40
C SER A 19 -10.06 18.10 25.07
N THR A 20 -10.99 18.94 24.59
CA THR A 20 -10.81 19.71 23.36
C THR A 20 -9.71 20.78 23.48
N ILE A 21 -9.57 21.44 24.63
CA ILE A 21 -8.49 22.42 24.85
C ILE A 21 -7.12 21.73 24.96
N ILE A 22 -7.04 20.53 25.55
CA ILE A 22 -5.79 19.75 25.61
C ILE A 22 -5.41 19.24 24.21
N SER A 23 -6.37 18.74 23.43
CA SER A 23 -6.13 18.35 22.03
C SER A 23 -5.70 19.54 21.17
N PHE A 24 -6.28 20.73 21.36
CA PHE A 24 -5.91 21.93 20.61
C PHE A 24 -4.56 22.51 21.06
N ALA A 25 -4.20 22.40 22.35
CA ALA A 25 -2.90 22.82 22.87
C ALA A 25 -1.76 21.87 22.45
N LEU A 26 -2.06 20.58 22.22
CA LEU A 26 -1.11 19.61 21.68
C LEU A 26 -0.97 19.69 20.14
N ALA A 27 -1.98 20.22 19.44
CA ALA A 27 -2.00 20.38 17.98
C ALA A 27 -1.64 21.80 17.49
N ALA A 28 -1.44 22.78 18.39
CA ALA A 28 -1.11 24.14 17.99
C ALA A 28 0.39 24.26 17.64
N PRO A 29 0.76 24.80 16.46
CA PRO A 29 2.15 25.09 16.14
C PRO A 29 2.67 26.16 17.12
N GLY A 30 3.72 25.81 17.87
CA GLY A 30 4.35 26.71 18.84
C GLY A 30 4.90 27.95 18.16
N GLY A 31 4.17 29.06 18.21
CA GLY A 31 4.70 30.37 17.91
C GLY A 31 5.48 30.87 19.13
N SER A 32 6.81 30.89 19.05
CA SER A 32 7.62 31.64 20.03
C SER A 32 8.53 32.67 19.32
N PRO A 33 8.62 33.90 19.86
CA PRO A 33 9.43 34.96 19.29
C PRO A 33 10.91 34.75 19.60
N LYS A 34 11.74 34.97 18.57
CA LYS A 34 13.20 35.18 18.57
C LYS A 34 13.93 34.96 19.90
N GLY A 35 14.67 33.84 19.96
CA GLY A 35 15.99 33.77 20.60
C GLY A 35 16.01 33.38 22.07
N SER A 36 16.00 32.08 22.35
CA SER A 36 16.74 31.46 23.46
C SER A 36 16.77 29.96 23.23
N ASP A 37 17.96 29.38 23.30
CA ASP A 37 18.20 27.93 23.35
C ASP A 37 17.52 27.30 24.58
N GLU A 38 17.22 26.00 24.45
CA GLU A 38 16.75 25.03 25.46
C GLU A 38 15.24 24.94 25.75
N SER A 39 14.62 23.96 25.06
CA SER A 39 13.45 23.09 25.39
C SER A 39 12.11 23.68 25.87
N ASP A 40 11.02 23.41 25.13
CA ASP A 40 9.90 22.51 25.55
C ASP A 40 8.69 22.66 24.61
N GLY A 41 8.65 21.89 23.52
CA GLY A 41 7.50 21.78 22.63
C GLY A 41 7.48 20.47 21.85
N PHE A 42 6.30 19.87 21.71
CA PHE A 42 5.96 18.57 21.11
C PHE A 42 6.38 18.37 19.63
N LEU A 43 6.97 19.38 18.98
CA LEU A 43 7.42 19.36 17.59
C LEU A 43 8.75 20.09 17.40
N ASP A 44 9.75 19.88 18.26
CA ASP A 44 11.12 20.26 17.90
C ASP A 44 11.79 19.11 17.14
N VAL A 45 11.34 18.94 15.90
CA VAL A 45 11.94 18.03 14.93
C VAL A 45 13.13 18.76 14.30
N ASP A 46 14.31 18.13 14.33
CA ASP A 46 15.57 18.65 13.77
C ASP A 46 15.35 19.37 12.43
N LYS A 47 15.57 20.69 12.41
CA LYS A 47 15.38 21.61 11.26
C LYS A 47 16.31 21.36 10.06
N LYS A 48 16.92 20.19 9.93
CA LYS A 48 17.92 19.90 8.89
C LYS A 48 17.34 19.30 7.61
N GLU A 49 16.10 18.81 7.62
CA GLU A 49 15.45 18.34 6.41
C GLU A 49 14.19 19.18 6.11
N PRO A 50 14.03 19.68 4.88
CA PRO A 50 12.83 20.42 4.52
C PRO A 50 11.64 19.47 4.63
N PHE A 51 10.79 19.67 5.64
CA PHE A 51 9.50 19.01 5.72
C PHE A 51 8.74 19.31 4.43
N LEU A 52 8.52 18.30 3.60
CA LEU A 52 7.55 18.38 2.53
C LEU A 52 6.19 18.62 3.20
N ASN A 53 5.59 19.78 2.92
CA ASN A 53 4.33 20.18 3.54
C ASN A 53 3.19 19.41 2.86
N TYR A 54 2.91 18.21 3.37
CA TYR A 54 1.83 17.38 2.85
C TYR A 54 0.47 17.93 3.24
N ALA A 55 -0.50 17.81 2.32
CA ALA A 55 -1.90 18.13 2.57
C ALA A 55 -2.55 17.11 3.51
N ALA A 56 -2.15 15.84 3.42
CA ALA A 56 -2.56 14.78 4.35
C ALA A 56 -1.52 14.66 5.48
N SER A 57 -1.97 14.73 6.72
CA SER A 57 -1.14 14.48 7.90
C SER A 57 -1.24 13.02 8.34
N LEU A 58 -0.19 12.51 9.00
CA LEU A 58 -0.29 11.27 9.76
C LEU A 58 -0.69 11.62 11.20
N THR A 59 -1.72 10.95 11.71
CA THR A 59 -2.29 11.17 13.05
C THR A 59 -2.31 9.88 13.86
N GLY A 60 -2.55 9.95 15.17
CA GLY A 60 -2.55 8.77 16.04
C GLY A 60 -1.18 8.48 16.64
N GLY A 61 -0.77 7.22 16.61
CA GLY A 61 0.50 6.73 17.19
C GLY A 61 0.32 5.79 18.38
N GLU A 62 -0.87 5.23 18.56
CA GLU A 62 -1.19 4.27 19.61
C GLU A 62 -0.21 3.09 19.56
N GLY A 63 0.49 2.84 20.67
CA GLY A 63 1.50 1.78 20.78
C GLY A 63 2.81 2.04 20.06
N CYS A 64 2.97 3.16 19.35
CA CYS A 64 4.19 3.49 18.65
C CYS A 64 5.20 4.17 19.58
N ARG A 65 6.47 3.85 19.42
CA ARG A 65 7.56 4.64 20.01
C ARG A 65 7.88 5.82 19.09
N ASP A 66 8.50 6.88 19.60
CA ASP A 66 8.86 8.06 18.79
C ASP A 66 9.69 7.70 17.55
N LYS A 67 10.63 6.76 17.71
CA LYS A 67 11.43 6.22 16.60
C LYS A 67 10.58 5.50 15.55
N ASP A 68 9.56 4.75 16.00
CA ASP A 68 8.66 4.01 15.11
C ASP A 68 7.79 4.99 14.32
N LEU A 69 7.28 6.04 14.97
CA LEU A 69 6.56 7.13 14.30
C LEU A 69 7.43 7.82 13.25
N LYS A 70 8.68 8.17 13.60
CA LYS A 70 9.62 8.74 12.61
C LYS A 70 9.76 7.82 11.40
N TRP A 71 9.92 6.51 11.62
CA TRP A 71 10.05 5.54 10.54
C TRP A 71 8.80 5.42 9.66
N ILE A 72 7.62 5.52 10.27
CA ILE A 72 6.32 5.59 9.58
C ILE A 72 6.26 6.84 8.70
N HIS A 73 6.62 8.01 9.24
CA HIS A 73 6.67 9.28 8.50
C HIS A 73 7.68 9.25 7.34
N ASP A 74 8.91 8.79 7.60
CA ASP A 74 9.95 8.66 6.56
C ASP A 74 9.45 7.74 5.44
N GLY A 75 8.84 6.60 5.77
CA GLY A 75 8.30 5.67 4.78
C GLY A 75 7.14 6.26 3.95
N PHE A 76 6.34 7.16 4.52
CA PHE A 76 5.28 7.87 3.80
C PHE A 76 5.85 8.87 2.79
N ASP A 77 6.90 9.62 3.15
CA ASP A 77 7.63 10.45 2.18
C ASP A 77 8.24 9.62 1.05
N GLU A 78 8.98 8.57 1.40
CA GLU A 78 9.62 7.68 0.45
C GLU A 78 8.58 7.05 -0.52
N MET A 79 7.38 6.72 -0.04
CA MET A 79 6.28 6.22 -0.88
C MET A 79 5.84 7.25 -1.93
N ASN A 80 5.77 8.54 -1.57
CA ASN A 80 5.43 9.58 -2.54
C ASN A 80 6.46 9.66 -3.68
N ARG A 81 7.74 9.39 -3.38
CA ARG A 81 8.80 9.29 -4.40
C ARG A 81 8.58 8.10 -5.33
N LEU A 82 8.12 6.95 -4.81
CA LEU A 82 7.75 5.79 -5.63
C LEU A 82 6.62 6.13 -6.60
N PHE A 83 5.51 6.67 -6.10
CA PHE A 83 4.37 7.00 -6.98
C PHE A 83 4.68 8.15 -7.92
N SER A 84 5.57 9.08 -7.57
CA SER A 84 6.07 10.11 -8.50
C SER A 84 6.79 9.49 -9.70
N ALA A 85 7.61 8.44 -9.48
CA ALA A 85 8.29 7.72 -10.57
C ALA A 85 7.32 6.87 -11.44
N ALA A 86 6.17 6.52 -10.88
CA ALA A 86 5.15 5.67 -11.49
C ALA A 86 4.12 6.44 -12.33
N GLN A 87 4.20 7.77 -12.40
CA GLN A 87 3.27 8.56 -13.19
C GLN A 87 3.45 8.33 -14.70
N ASP A 88 2.38 8.58 -15.45
CA ASP A 88 2.32 8.48 -16.91
C ASP A 88 2.82 7.13 -17.48
N PRO A 89 2.17 6.00 -17.10
CA PRO A 89 2.55 4.68 -17.60
C PRO A 89 2.45 4.58 -19.13
N ASP A 90 3.47 4.00 -19.75
CA ASP A 90 3.47 3.60 -21.15
C ASP A 90 3.19 2.10 -21.22
N PHE A 91 1.94 1.74 -21.51
CA PHE A 91 1.48 0.36 -21.48
C PHE A 91 2.12 -0.55 -22.54
N GLU A 92 2.91 -0.01 -23.47
CA GLU A 92 3.69 -0.78 -24.45
C GLU A 92 5.06 -1.23 -23.89
N LYS A 93 5.44 -0.79 -22.69
CA LYS A 93 6.72 -1.13 -22.05
C LYS A 93 6.62 -2.39 -21.19
N GLU A 94 7.75 -3.07 -21.04
CA GLU A 94 7.85 -4.36 -20.35
C GLU A 94 7.38 -4.29 -18.89
N CYS A 95 7.75 -3.23 -18.16
CA CYS A 95 7.37 -3.05 -16.75
C CYS A 95 5.84 -2.98 -16.58
N GLU A 96 5.16 -2.17 -17.40
CA GLU A 96 3.71 -2.03 -17.41
C GLU A 96 3.03 -3.34 -17.81
N ILE A 97 3.56 -4.04 -18.80
CA ILE A 97 3.04 -5.33 -19.25
C ILE A 97 3.14 -6.38 -18.13
N GLU A 98 4.25 -6.42 -17.40
CA GLU A 98 4.45 -7.40 -16.32
C GLU A 98 3.55 -7.16 -15.10
N PHE A 99 3.14 -5.91 -14.83
CA PHE A 99 2.32 -5.59 -13.66
C PHE A 99 0.85 -5.34 -13.95
N PHE A 100 0.47 -4.99 -15.18
CA PHE A 100 -0.93 -4.73 -15.53
C PHE A 100 -1.46 -5.64 -16.63
N GLY A 101 -0.57 -6.23 -17.43
CA GLY A 101 -0.94 -7.11 -18.54
C GLY A 101 -0.81 -6.42 -19.90
N ARG A 102 -1.06 -7.17 -20.97
CA ARG A 102 -0.82 -6.68 -22.33
C ARG A 102 -1.84 -5.60 -22.72
N PRO A 103 -1.45 -4.59 -23.52
CA PRO A 103 -2.33 -3.49 -23.93
C PRO A 103 -3.72 -3.90 -24.44
N PHE A 104 -3.81 -4.97 -25.23
CA PHE A 104 -5.08 -5.43 -25.77
C PHE A 104 -6.03 -6.01 -24.70
N GLN A 105 -5.49 -6.53 -23.58
CA GLN A 105 -6.27 -7.07 -22.47
C GLN A 105 -6.79 -5.93 -21.59
N ILE A 106 -5.93 -4.94 -21.31
CA ILE A 106 -6.25 -3.83 -20.40
C ILE A 106 -6.79 -2.58 -21.08
N LYS A 107 -7.05 -2.60 -22.39
CA LYS A 107 -7.46 -1.43 -23.17
C LYS A 107 -8.58 -0.62 -22.50
N ASN A 108 -9.55 -1.30 -21.90
CA ASN A 108 -10.71 -0.68 -21.24
C ASN A 108 -10.43 -0.16 -19.81
N TYR A 109 -9.25 -0.43 -19.27
CA TYR A 109 -8.89 -0.12 -17.87
C TYR A 109 -7.64 0.76 -17.73
N THR A 110 -6.99 1.14 -18.83
CA THR A 110 -5.79 2.00 -18.80
C THR A 110 -6.03 3.32 -18.05
N ASP A 111 -7.22 3.91 -18.19
CA ASP A 111 -7.58 5.15 -17.47
C ASP A 111 -7.78 4.93 -15.98
N LEU A 112 -8.31 3.77 -15.57
CA LEU A 112 -8.44 3.40 -14.16
C LEU A 112 -7.06 3.22 -13.52
N ILE A 113 -6.13 2.57 -14.21
CA ILE A 113 -4.74 2.39 -13.75
C ILE A 113 -4.08 3.76 -13.56
N ARG A 114 -4.17 4.65 -14.57
CA ARG A 114 -3.65 6.02 -14.48
C ARG A 114 -4.28 6.79 -13.33
N ALA A 115 -5.60 6.70 -13.16
CA ALA A 115 -6.32 7.38 -12.08
C ALA A 115 -5.86 6.90 -10.69
N ASN A 116 -5.71 5.59 -10.50
CA ASN A 116 -5.19 4.99 -9.27
C ASN A 116 -3.76 5.50 -8.96
N LEU A 117 -2.85 5.45 -9.94
CA LEU A 117 -1.47 5.94 -9.78
C LEU A 117 -1.44 7.45 -9.47
N ARG A 118 -2.30 8.22 -10.13
CA ARG A 118 -2.41 9.67 -9.90
C ARG A 118 -2.92 9.96 -8.50
N ARG A 119 -4.00 9.31 -8.06
CA ARG A 119 -4.55 9.48 -6.70
C ARG A 119 -3.52 9.09 -5.64
N ALA A 120 -2.78 8.00 -5.85
CA ALA A 120 -1.75 7.58 -4.92
C ALA A 120 -0.58 8.57 -4.84
N GLY A 121 -0.09 9.07 -5.98
CA GLY A 121 0.98 10.08 -6.01
C GLY A 121 0.55 11.47 -5.51
N GLN A 122 -0.74 11.79 -5.62
CA GLN A 122 -1.31 13.05 -5.14
C GLN A 122 -1.80 12.98 -3.70
N TYR A 123 -1.85 11.79 -3.09
CA TYR A 123 -2.50 11.59 -1.79
C TYR A 123 -1.92 12.54 -0.73
N ALA A 124 -0.61 12.72 -0.74
CA ALA A 124 0.08 13.62 0.18
C ALA A 124 0.15 15.08 -0.30
N ASN A 125 -0.06 15.41 -1.58
CA ASN A 125 0.47 16.65 -2.18
C ASN A 125 -0.53 17.52 -2.95
N LEU A 126 -1.84 17.26 -2.86
CA LEU A 126 -2.92 17.93 -3.61
C LEU A 126 -2.53 19.27 -4.27
N GLN A 127 -2.04 19.18 -5.50
CA GLN A 127 -1.81 20.35 -6.33
C GLN A 127 -3.09 20.58 -7.13
N GLY A 128 -3.92 21.53 -6.68
CA GLY A 128 -5.05 22.05 -7.47
C GLY A 128 -6.45 21.48 -7.17
N ASP A 129 -6.72 20.92 -5.99
CA ASP A 129 -8.07 20.58 -5.54
C ASP A 129 -8.31 21.11 -4.11
N ASP A 130 -9.51 21.65 -3.84
CA ASP A 130 -9.90 22.24 -2.55
C ASP A 130 -10.26 21.17 -1.50
N LEU A 131 -10.37 19.91 -1.92
CA LEU A 131 -10.70 18.78 -1.04
C LEU A 131 -9.42 18.18 -0.43
N ILE A 132 -9.09 18.57 0.80
CA ILE A 132 -7.98 17.96 1.57
C ILE A 132 -8.25 16.45 1.74
N ASN A 133 -7.29 15.61 1.35
CA ASN A 133 -7.36 14.16 1.59
C ASN A 133 -7.42 13.93 3.10
N PRO A 134 -8.24 12.96 3.56
CA PRO A 134 -8.33 12.70 4.99
C PRO A 134 -6.97 12.28 5.54
N ASP A 135 -6.66 12.76 6.75
CA ASP A 135 -5.47 12.34 7.48
C ASP A 135 -5.45 10.82 7.66
N ILE A 136 -4.25 10.22 7.63
CA ILE A 136 -4.10 8.80 7.89
C ILE A 136 -3.86 8.58 9.38
N HIS A 137 -4.74 7.83 10.03
CA HIS A 137 -4.53 7.38 11.39
C HIS A 137 -3.60 6.16 11.41
N VAL A 138 -2.50 6.24 12.17
CA VAL A 138 -1.48 5.18 12.24
C VAL A 138 -1.37 4.61 13.65
N ARG A 139 -1.14 3.30 13.76
CA ARG A 139 -1.02 2.57 15.05
C ARG A 139 0.08 1.51 15.00
N CYS A 140 0.54 1.08 16.17
CA CYS A 140 1.53 0.02 16.35
C CYS A 140 1.15 -1.03 17.42
N ASP A 141 -0.04 -0.93 18.02
CA ASP A 141 -0.50 -1.79 19.12
C ASP A 141 -1.28 -3.05 18.70
N ASP A 142 -1.57 -3.22 17.40
CA ASP A 142 -2.26 -4.38 16.83
C ASP A 142 -3.59 -4.75 17.52
N PRO A 143 -4.58 -3.83 17.53
CA PRO A 143 -5.84 -4.04 18.25
C PRO A 143 -6.67 -5.22 17.72
N ASN A 144 -6.48 -5.61 16.45
CA ASN A 144 -7.17 -6.73 15.84
C ASN A 144 -6.39 -8.06 15.93
N ASN A 145 -5.18 -8.06 16.51
CA ASN A 145 -4.31 -9.23 16.67
C ASN A 145 -3.97 -9.94 15.34
N ILE A 146 -3.81 -9.18 14.25
CA ILE A 146 -3.59 -9.71 12.88
C ILE A 146 -2.10 -9.82 12.55
N CYS A 147 -1.22 -9.07 13.23
CA CYS A 147 0.20 -9.01 12.88
C CYS A 147 0.91 -10.37 12.97
N ASP A 148 0.47 -11.21 13.92
CA ASP A 148 1.06 -12.51 14.16
C ASP A 148 0.27 -13.70 13.59
N GLU A 149 -0.87 -13.44 12.96
CA GLU A 149 -1.61 -14.45 12.21
C GLU A 149 -0.82 -14.89 10.97
N GLY A 150 -1.05 -16.13 10.55
CA GLY A 150 -0.30 -16.79 9.47
C GLY A 150 0.77 -17.76 9.99
N ASN A 151 1.32 -18.55 9.07
CA ASN A 151 2.34 -19.55 9.38
C ASN A 151 3.70 -19.22 8.71
N LYS A 152 4.76 -19.95 9.06
CA LYS A 152 6.10 -19.70 8.49
C LYS A 152 6.15 -19.85 6.97
N LYS A 153 5.30 -20.71 6.39
CA LYS A 153 5.16 -20.90 4.94
C LYS A 153 4.44 -19.71 4.31
N ASP A 154 3.43 -19.14 4.91
CA ASP A 154 2.62 -18.09 4.26
C ASP A 154 3.04 -16.67 4.62
N GLY A 155 3.93 -16.52 5.61
CA GLY A 155 4.38 -15.21 6.08
C GLY A 155 3.43 -14.62 7.12
N LYS A 156 3.70 -13.37 7.47
CA LYS A 156 2.96 -12.58 8.48
C LYS A 156 2.86 -11.15 7.99
N HIS A 157 1.87 -10.41 8.46
CA HIS A 157 1.69 -9.02 8.05
C HIS A 157 2.83 -8.13 8.55
N ALA A 158 3.24 -7.19 7.71
CA ALA A 158 4.11 -6.09 8.09
C ALA A 158 3.28 -4.84 8.44
N ALA A 159 2.10 -4.71 7.86
CA ALA A 159 1.06 -3.76 8.22
C ALA A 159 -0.29 -4.28 7.70
N TYR A 160 -1.38 -3.71 8.17
CA TYR A 160 -2.73 -3.92 7.63
C TYR A 160 -3.57 -2.64 7.75
N ASN A 161 -4.57 -2.50 6.89
CA ASN A 161 -5.58 -1.46 6.94
C ASN A 161 -6.76 -1.90 7.81
N VAL A 162 -7.38 -0.95 8.51
CA VAL A 162 -8.66 -1.17 9.20
C VAL A 162 -9.78 -0.75 8.25
N GLY A 163 -10.45 -1.73 7.63
CA GLY A 163 -11.35 -1.46 6.51
C GLY A 163 -10.65 -0.75 5.33
N ASN A 164 -11.43 -0.01 4.54
CA ASN A 164 -10.91 0.83 3.44
C ASN A 164 -10.83 2.31 3.83
N GLU A 165 -10.67 2.57 5.13
CA GLU A 165 -10.50 3.89 5.72
C GLU A 165 -9.01 4.28 5.72
N PRO A 166 -8.67 5.57 5.85
CA PRO A 166 -7.30 6.02 6.02
C PRO A 166 -6.79 5.67 7.43
N HIS A 167 -6.71 4.39 7.73
CA HIS A 167 -6.29 3.84 9.02
C HIS A 167 -5.43 2.61 8.79
N ILE A 168 -4.15 2.69 9.19
CA ILE A 168 -3.17 1.63 8.99
C ILE A 168 -2.53 1.26 10.33
N ASN A 169 -2.50 -0.02 10.65
CA ASN A 169 -1.75 -0.56 11.77
C ASN A 169 -0.44 -1.19 11.28
N PHE A 170 0.68 -0.71 11.82
CA PHE A 170 2.03 -1.17 11.48
C PHE A 170 2.50 -2.23 12.48
N CYS A 171 2.86 -3.40 11.94
CA CYS A 171 3.37 -4.51 12.72
C CYS A 171 4.88 -4.40 12.96
N GLN A 172 5.40 -5.12 13.95
CA GLN A 172 6.84 -5.14 14.25
C GLN A 172 7.75 -5.45 13.03
N ARG A 173 7.23 -6.19 12.05
CA ARG A 173 7.95 -6.54 10.82
C ARG A 173 8.20 -5.35 9.90
N TYR A 174 7.34 -4.33 9.89
CA TYR A 174 7.56 -3.12 9.09
C TYR A 174 8.84 -2.40 9.52
N PHE A 175 9.08 -2.32 10.82
CA PHE A 175 10.26 -1.67 11.40
C PHE A 175 11.58 -2.43 11.17
N LYS A 176 11.54 -3.56 10.46
CA LYS A 176 12.71 -4.32 10.02
C LYS A 176 12.99 -4.14 8.52
N LEU A 177 12.16 -3.37 7.82
CA LEU A 177 12.38 -3.02 6.44
C LEU A 177 13.31 -1.81 6.37
N ASP A 178 14.19 -1.84 5.38
CA ASP A 178 15.15 -0.77 5.16
C ASP A 178 14.47 0.46 4.51
N PRO A 179 15.07 1.66 4.66
CA PRO A 179 14.68 2.86 3.91
C PRO A 179 14.82 2.66 2.38
N LEU A 180 14.00 3.34 1.60
CA LEU A 180 13.99 3.24 0.13
C LEU A 180 15.38 3.39 -0.51
N ASP A 181 16.07 4.50 -0.22
CA ASP A 181 17.33 4.82 -0.90
C ASP A 181 18.48 3.90 -0.49
N GLU A 182 18.51 3.48 0.76
CA GLU A 182 19.48 2.50 1.27
C GLU A 182 19.26 1.16 0.59
N GLN A 183 18.02 0.65 0.60
CA GLN A 183 17.69 -0.62 -0.02
C GLN A 183 17.98 -0.64 -1.53
N VAL A 184 17.60 0.42 -2.24
CA VAL A 184 17.83 0.53 -3.69
C VAL A 184 19.33 0.64 -4.00
N LYS A 185 20.10 1.37 -3.19
CA LYS A 185 21.54 1.47 -3.37
C LYS A 185 22.22 0.13 -3.18
N ASP A 186 21.95 -0.54 -2.06
CA ASP A 186 22.63 -1.78 -1.68
C ASP A 186 22.33 -2.89 -2.67
N GLU A 187 21.06 -3.11 -3.03
CA GLU A 187 20.67 -4.17 -3.96
C GLU A 187 21.11 -3.88 -5.40
N SER A 188 21.11 -2.60 -5.83
CA SER A 188 21.60 -2.23 -7.17
C SER A 188 23.10 -2.51 -7.37
N SER A 189 23.87 -2.53 -6.27
CA SER A 189 25.31 -2.80 -6.29
C SER A 189 25.65 -4.30 -6.22
N ASN A 190 24.65 -5.15 -6.03
CA ASN A 190 24.82 -6.59 -5.91
C ASN A 190 24.55 -7.29 -7.26
N ASP A 191 25.59 -7.53 -8.06
CA ASP A 191 25.48 -8.13 -9.40
C ASP A 191 24.73 -9.46 -9.45
N GLN A 192 24.65 -10.21 -8.34
CA GLN A 192 23.94 -11.48 -8.29
C GLN A 192 22.44 -11.33 -8.00
N ALA A 193 22.05 -10.23 -7.35
CA ALA A 193 20.72 -10.03 -6.80
C ALA A 193 19.99 -8.81 -7.37
N ASN A 194 20.68 -7.93 -8.08
CA ASN A 194 20.18 -6.66 -8.60
C ASN A 194 19.01 -6.81 -9.58
N MET A 195 18.85 -7.97 -10.22
CA MET A 195 17.72 -8.21 -11.13
C MET A 195 16.45 -8.66 -10.40
N TYR A 196 16.53 -9.12 -9.14
CA TYR A 196 15.38 -9.63 -8.39
C TYR A 196 14.62 -8.49 -7.70
N LEU A 197 13.46 -8.11 -8.23
CA LEU A 197 12.68 -6.99 -7.69
C LEU A 197 12.32 -7.15 -6.21
N ILE A 198 12.06 -8.38 -5.75
CA ILE A 198 11.70 -8.63 -4.35
C ILE A 198 12.81 -8.22 -3.37
N ASN A 199 14.06 -8.17 -3.83
CA ASN A 199 15.15 -7.68 -3.00
C ASN A 199 15.04 -6.19 -2.75
N TYR A 200 14.46 -5.41 -3.66
CA TYR A 200 14.29 -3.97 -3.47
C TYR A 200 13.14 -3.60 -2.54
N TYR A 201 12.33 -4.58 -2.09
CA TYR A 201 11.17 -4.32 -1.25
C TYR A 201 11.58 -3.67 0.09
N ASN A 202 10.95 -2.56 0.42
CA ASN A 202 11.34 -1.67 1.52
C ASN A 202 10.13 -1.02 2.21
N ARG A 203 10.35 -0.15 3.19
CA ARG A 203 9.27 0.56 3.92
C ARG A 203 8.32 1.31 3.00
N ALA A 204 8.84 2.03 2.01
CA ALA A 204 8.06 2.79 1.04
C ALA A 204 7.17 1.88 0.17
N THR A 205 7.67 0.70 -0.18
CA THR A 205 6.91 -0.28 -0.98
C THR A 205 5.73 -0.83 -0.18
N LEU A 206 5.93 -1.13 1.11
CA LEU A 206 4.81 -1.55 1.97
C LEU A 206 3.77 -0.43 2.10
N TRP A 207 4.22 0.81 2.34
CA TRP A 207 3.34 1.98 2.38
C TRP A 207 2.53 2.13 1.10
N ALA A 208 3.19 2.00 -0.05
CA ALA A 208 2.55 2.08 -1.35
C ALA A 208 1.41 1.07 -1.49
N ARG A 209 1.59 -0.14 -0.95
CA ARG A 209 0.54 -1.16 -0.91
C ARG A 209 -0.61 -0.77 0.02
N MET A 210 -0.32 -0.31 1.25
CA MET A 210 -1.36 0.03 2.23
C MET A 210 -2.23 1.20 1.78
N VAL A 211 -1.62 2.21 1.16
CA VAL A 211 -2.36 3.40 0.68
C VAL A 211 -3.32 3.04 -0.45
N MET A 212 -3.00 2.04 -1.27
CA MET A 212 -3.91 1.53 -2.31
C MET A 212 -5.19 0.88 -1.74
N HIS A 213 -5.21 0.47 -0.47
CA HIS A 213 -6.44 -0.04 0.14
C HIS A 213 -7.37 1.07 0.66
N ILE A 214 -6.94 2.33 0.69
CA ILE A 214 -7.78 3.46 1.08
C ILE A 214 -8.78 3.75 -0.04
N SER A 215 -10.08 3.86 0.29
CA SER A 215 -11.17 4.01 -0.69
C SER A 215 -11.00 5.19 -1.64
N ASN A 216 -10.38 6.27 -1.18
CA ASN A 216 -10.14 7.48 -1.95
C ASN A 216 -8.90 7.36 -2.86
N VAL A 217 -8.17 6.25 -2.80
CA VAL A 217 -6.96 6.01 -3.59
C VAL A 217 -7.17 4.88 -4.56
N GLY A 218 -7.33 3.65 -4.06
CA GLY A 218 -7.44 2.46 -4.88
C GLY A 218 -8.87 2.11 -5.20
N GLU A 219 -9.17 2.15 -6.49
CA GLU A 219 -10.45 1.75 -7.06
C GLU A 219 -10.25 0.48 -7.88
N ALA A 220 -11.14 -0.48 -7.66
CA ALA A 220 -11.14 -1.80 -8.24
C ALA A 220 -12.43 -2.04 -9.04
N VAL A 221 -12.35 -2.90 -10.04
CA VAL A 221 -13.50 -3.38 -10.81
C VAL A 221 -14.17 -4.52 -10.06
N VAL A 222 -15.47 -4.37 -9.81
CA VAL A 222 -16.32 -5.35 -9.13
C VAL A 222 -17.46 -5.74 -10.06
N MET A 223 -17.53 -7.02 -10.41
CA MET A 223 -18.65 -7.57 -11.18
C MET A 223 -19.86 -7.71 -10.26
N LYS A 224 -20.95 -6.98 -10.55
CA LYS A 224 -22.20 -7.08 -9.80
C LYS A 224 -23.28 -7.77 -10.63
N PRO A 225 -24.04 -8.71 -10.04
CA PRO A 225 -25.22 -9.26 -10.71
C PRO A 225 -26.27 -8.16 -10.90
N SER A 226 -26.83 -8.09 -12.11
CA SER A 226 -27.88 -7.16 -12.50
C SER A 226 -28.96 -7.89 -13.30
N PRO A 227 -30.25 -7.55 -13.15
CA PRO A 227 -31.32 -8.20 -13.87
C PRO A 227 -31.15 -8.06 -15.39
N ASN A 228 -31.37 -9.15 -16.13
CA ASN A 228 -31.36 -9.14 -17.58
C ASN A 228 -32.74 -8.72 -18.10
N LEU A 229 -32.87 -7.46 -18.50
CA LEU A 229 -34.15 -6.89 -18.96
C LEU A 229 -34.44 -7.17 -20.44
N GLN A 230 -33.65 -8.00 -21.12
CA GLN A 230 -33.90 -8.33 -22.53
C GLN A 230 -35.13 -9.26 -22.69
N PRO A 231 -36.09 -8.95 -23.59
CA PRO A 231 -37.32 -9.73 -23.74
C PRO A 231 -37.13 -11.22 -24.05
N ASN A 232 -35.99 -11.58 -24.66
CA ASN A 232 -35.63 -12.95 -25.05
C ASN A 232 -34.36 -13.44 -24.32
N ALA A 233 -34.10 -12.92 -23.13
CA ALA A 233 -32.95 -13.30 -22.33
C ALA A 233 -33.00 -14.80 -21.97
N THR A 234 -31.94 -15.54 -22.28
CA THR A 234 -31.77 -16.94 -21.85
C THR A 234 -31.28 -17.07 -20.41
N ARG A 235 -30.93 -15.96 -19.76
CA ARG A 235 -30.48 -15.87 -18.36
C ARG A 235 -31.13 -14.67 -17.69
N GLU A 236 -31.71 -14.88 -16.51
CA GLU A 236 -32.36 -13.85 -15.70
C GLU A 236 -31.38 -12.78 -15.17
N TRP A 237 -30.10 -13.13 -15.02
CA TRP A 237 -29.07 -12.25 -14.47
C TRP A 237 -27.90 -12.09 -15.44
N THR A 238 -27.36 -10.88 -15.49
CA THR A 238 -26.08 -10.56 -16.15
C THR A 238 -25.10 -9.99 -15.14
N LEU A 239 -23.80 -10.12 -15.40
CA LEU A 239 -22.77 -9.47 -14.60
C LEU A 239 -22.43 -8.14 -15.25
N ALA A 240 -22.58 -7.05 -14.51
CA ALA A 240 -22.19 -5.72 -14.94
C ALA A 240 -20.94 -5.27 -14.16
N PRO A 241 -19.91 -4.73 -14.83
CA PRO A 241 -18.78 -4.15 -14.15
C PRO A 241 -19.21 -2.86 -13.43
N THR A 242 -18.84 -2.75 -12.17
CA THR A 242 -18.95 -1.52 -11.38
C THR A 242 -17.60 -1.23 -10.74
N THR A 243 -17.37 -0.01 -10.25
CA THR A 243 -16.17 0.29 -9.47
C THR A 243 -16.47 0.33 -7.97
N GLY A 244 -15.44 0.10 -7.16
CA GLY A 244 -15.51 0.19 -5.71
C GLY A 244 -14.11 0.19 -5.08
N PRO A 245 -14.00 0.32 -3.75
CA PRO A 245 -12.71 0.30 -3.06
C PRO A 245 -11.96 -1.01 -3.32
N MET A 246 -10.62 -0.93 -3.37
CA MET A 246 -9.74 -2.09 -3.45
C MET A 246 -9.70 -2.84 -2.11
N LYS A 247 -10.76 -3.62 -1.84
CA LYS A 247 -11.02 -4.26 -0.54
C LYS A 247 -10.00 -5.32 -0.13
N THR A 248 -9.46 -6.06 -1.08
CA THR A 248 -8.47 -7.10 -0.81
C THR A 248 -7.52 -7.17 -1.99
N SER A 249 -6.30 -7.64 -1.76
CA SER A 249 -5.48 -8.20 -2.83
C SER A 249 -6.25 -9.32 -3.54
N VAL A 250 -6.01 -9.52 -4.83
CA VAL A 250 -6.72 -10.56 -5.58
C VAL A 250 -6.19 -11.93 -5.17
N ILE A 251 -7.11 -12.87 -5.04
CA ILE A 251 -6.81 -14.26 -4.78
C ILE A 251 -6.24 -14.89 -6.05
N ALA A 252 -4.98 -15.30 -6.02
CA ALA A 252 -4.39 -16.14 -7.05
C ALA A 252 -4.72 -17.61 -6.76
N GLY A 253 -5.19 -18.31 -7.79
CA GLY A 253 -5.45 -19.74 -7.76
C GLY A 253 -4.18 -20.57 -7.65
N VAL A 254 -3.63 -20.65 -6.45
CA VAL A 254 -2.38 -21.36 -6.15
C VAL A 254 -2.73 -22.68 -5.44
N MET A 255 -1.94 -23.74 -5.65
CA MET A 255 -2.13 -25.00 -4.95
C MET A 255 -1.51 -24.88 -3.55
N ASP A 256 -2.30 -25.06 -2.50
CA ASP A 256 -1.78 -25.43 -1.19
C ASP A 256 -1.99 -26.93 -1.03
N ASP A 257 -0.91 -27.69 -1.18
CA ASP A 257 -0.91 -29.09 -0.82
C ASP A 257 -0.95 -29.19 0.70
N LYS A 258 -2.01 -29.81 1.23
CA LYS A 258 -1.88 -30.65 2.42
C LYS A 258 -2.78 -31.88 2.31
N GLN A 259 -2.24 -32.96 1.75
CA GLN A 259 -2.35 -34.32 2.30
C GLN A 259 -3.71 -34.64 2.98
N GLY A 260 -4.79 -34.49 2.23
CA GLY A 260 -6.15 -34.81 2.65
C GLY A 260 -6.92 -35.44 1.49
N PRO A 261 -7.96 -36.25 1.75
CA PRO A 261 -8.61 -37.09 0.74
C PRO A 261 -9.30 -36.32 -0.40
N MET A 262 -9.30 -34.98 -0.36
CA MET A 262 -10.07 -34.11 -1.27
C MET A 262 -9.21 -33.22 -2.18
N ASN A 263 -7.86 -33.23 -2.13
CA ASN A 263 -6.97 -32.48 -3.04
C ASN A 263 -7.49 -31.08 -3.44
N ILE A 264 -7.92 -30.26 -2.47
CA ILE A 264 -8.48 -28.94 -2.75
C ILE A 264 -7.33 -27.95 -2.92
N ARG A 265 -7.26 -27.25 -4.06
CA ARG A 265 -6.32 -26.13 -4.27
C ARG A 265 -6.74 -24.98 -3.37
N VAL A 266 -5.98 -24.66 -2.32
CA VAL A 266 -6.24 -23.47 -1.48
C VAL A 266 -5.71 -22.22 -2.16
N LEU A 267 -6.65 -21.43 -2.64
CA LEU A 267 -6.53 -20.06 -3.09
C LEU A 267 -5.71 -19.19 -2.11
N LYS A 268 -4.67 -18.50 -2.60
CA LYS A 268 -3.78 -17.61 -1.81
C LYS A 268 -3.81 -16.19 -2.37
N PHE A 269 -3.58 -15.19 -1.53
CA PHE A 269 -3.49 -13.80 -1.99
C PHE A 269 -2.21 -13.57 -2.83
N ALA A 270 -2.35 -12.74 -3.87
CA ALA A 270 -1.30 -12.45 -4.83
C ALA A 270 -0.29 -11.41 -4.32
N TYR A 271 0.32 -11.69 -3.17
CA TYR A 271 1.42 -10.91 -2.63
C TYR A 271 2.77 -11.41 -3.16
N GLY A 272 3.73 -10.50 -3.20
CA GLY A 272 5.06 -10.75 -3.76
C GLY A 272 5.09 -10.61 -5.29
N VAL A 273 6.30 -10.42 -5.81
CA VAL A 273 6.56 -10.16 -7.22
C VAL A 273 6.09 -11.30 -8.11
N THR A 274 6.34 -12.54 -7.70
CA THR A 274 5.98 -13.70 -8.51
C THR A 274 4.47 -13.72 -8.77
N ARG A 275 3.66 -13.59 -7.72
CA ARG A 275 2.19 -13.70 -7.85
C ARG A 275 1.54 -12.45 -8.42
N ALA A 276 2.07 -11.27 -8.11
CA ALA A 276 1.63 -10.03 -8.74
C ALA A 276 1.79 -10.10 -10.27
N LYS A 277 2.94 -10.58 -10.77
CA LYS A 277 3.16 -10.77 -12.21
C LYS A 277 2.30 -11.90 -12.80
N LEU A 278 2.01 -12.96 -12.05
CA LEU A 278 1.11 -14.02 -12.50
C LEU A 278 -0.30 -13.51 -12.79
N LEU A 279 -0.81 -12.59 -11.97
CA LEU A 279 -2.12 -11.98 -12.20
C LEU A 279 -2.20 -11.24 -13.54
N ALA A 280 -1.10 -10.62 -13.96
CA ALA A 280 -1.03 -9.86 -15.20
C ALA A 280 -0.82 -10.73 -16.45
N THR A 281 -0.33 -11.97 -16.29
CA THR A 281 0.18 -12.79 -17.40
C THR A 281 -0.66 -14.01 -17.71
N LEU A 282 -1.34 -14.61 -16.72
CA LEU A 282 -2.14 -15.82 -16.90
C LEU A 282 -3.42 -15.55 -17.70
N SER A 283 -3.69 -16.34 -18.74
CA SER A 283 -4.90 -16.15 -19.57
C SER A 283 -6.20 -16.52 -18.85
N THR A 284 -6.10 -17.26 -17.75
CA THR A 284 -7.23 -17.63 -16.89
C THR A 284 -7.68 -16.50 -15.96
N GLN A 285 -6.86 -15.46 -15.80
CA GLN A 285 -7.21 -14.28 -15.01
C GLN A 285 -8.04 -13.31 -15.85
N ASN A 286 -8.96 -12.61 -15.20
CA ASN A 286 -9.65 -11.52 -15.84
C ASN A 286 -8.67 -10.36 -16.05
N PRO A 287 -8.84 -9.55 -17.11
CA PRO A 287 -7.96 -8.42 -17.35
C PRO A 287 -7.92 -7.37 -16.23
N TYR A 288 -8.87 -7.41 -15.30
CA TYR A 288 -8.92 -6.51 -14.15
C TYR A 288 -8.31 -7.11 -12.87
N ASP A 289 -7.84 -8.35 -12.85
CA ASP A 289 -7.35 -8.98 -11.62
C ASP A 289 -6.04 -8.34 -11.15
N ALA A 290 -5.09 -8.07 -12.07
CA ALA A 290 -3.84 -7.39 -11.74
C ALA A 290 -4.07 -5.93 -11.27
N LEU A 291 -4.98 -5.19 -11.92
CA LEU A 291 -5.29 -3.80 -11.54
C LEU A 291 -6.19 -3.70 -10.31
N ASN A 292 -6.75 -4.80 -9.83
CA ASN A 292 -7.46 -4.90 -8.56
C ASN A 292 -6.52 -5.29 -7.39
N ASN A 293 -5.23 -5.51 -7.66
CA ASN A 293 -4.26 -5.96 -6.66
C ASN A 293 -3.36 -4.82 -6.20
N ALA A 294 -3.41 -4.44 -4.92
CA ALA A 294 -2.61 -3.35 -4.36
C ALA A 294 -1.10 -3.57 -4.51
N GLU A 295 -0.65 -4.82 -4.37
CA GLU A 295 0.75 -5.21 -4.53
C GLU A 295 1.26 -4.94 -5.96
N ASN A 296 0.43 -5.07 -7.01
CA ASN A 296 0.83 -4.76 -8.39
C ASN A 296 1.20 -3.28 -8.54
N TYR A 297 0.43 -2.35 -7.94
CA TYR A 297 0.75 -0.92 -7.98
C TYR A 297 2.02 -0.59 -7.19
N ALA A 298 2.17 -1.17 -6.00
CA ALA A 298 3.34 -0.94 -5.16
C ALA A 298 4.63 -1.42 -5.83
N LEU A 299 4.61 -2.63 -6.41
CA LEU A 299 5.76 -3.22 -7.10
C LEU A 299 6.05 -2.54 -8.44
N TYR A 300 5.00 -2.12 -9.18
CA TYR A 300 5.17 -1.29 -10.37
C TYR A 300 5.86 0.04 -10.02
N ALA A 301 5.42 0.72 -8.96
CA ALA A 301 6.02 1.99 -8.53
C ALA A 301 7.48 1.81 -8.07
N LEU A 302 7.77 0.73 -7.35
CA LEU A 302 9.14 0.35 -6.98
C LEU A 302 10.00 0.10 -8.22
N ALA A 303 9.53 -0.69 -9.18
CA ALA A 303 10.26 -0.98 -10.40
C ALA A 303 10.55 0.29 -11.22
N ARG A 304 9.56 1.17 -11.36
CA ARG A 304 9.71 2.46 -12.05
C ARG A 304 10.72 3.36 -11.34
N TYR A 305 10.72 3.39 -10.01
CA TYR A 305 11.72 4.12 -9.24
C TYR A 305 13.14 3.60 -9.48
N VAL A 306 13.32 2.27 -9.50
CA VAL A 306 14.63 1.67 -9.82
C VAL A 306 15.05 1.98 -11.25
N ILE A 307 14.14 1.90 -12.23
CA ILE A 307 14.42 2.29 -13.62
C ILE A 307 14.88 3.74 -13.71
N GLN A 308 14.17 4.65 -13.04
CA GLN A 308 14.49 6.08 -13.07
C GLN A 308 15.82 6.40 -12.38
N THR A 309 16.14 5.73 -11.27
CA THR A 309 17.34 6.06 -10.46
C THR A 309 18.58 5.27 -10.85
N LYS A 310 18.42 4.07 -11.39
CA LYS A 310 19.53 3.15 -11.74
C LYS A 310 19.64 2.84 -13.22
N GLY A 311 18.62 3.15 -14.02
CA GLY A 311 18.64 2.98 -15.47
C GLY A 311 18.38 1.55 -15.96
N PHE A 312 17.92 0.65 -15.10
CA PHE A 312 17.55 -0.72 -15.48
C PHE A 312 16.28 -1.20 -14.79
N PHE A 313 15.60 -2.17 -15.39
CA PHE A 313 14.42 -2.80 -14.83
C PHE A 313 14.80 -4.12 -14.12
N PRO A 314 14.67 -4.22 -12.78
CA PRO A 314 14.84 -5.49 -12.07
C PRO A 314 13.66 -6.42 -12.40
N ASN A 315 13.74 -7.15 -13.50
CA ASN A 315 12.64 -7.91 -14.07
C ASN A 315 12.52 -9.35 -13.53
N MET A 316 13.36 -9.78 -12.59
CA MET A 316 13.24 -11.13 -12.02
C MET A 316 12.21 -11.17 -10.87
N PRO A 317 11.41 -12.25 -10.79
CA PRO A 317 11.36 -13.38 -11.71
C PRO A 317 10.65 -13.05 -13.02
N LEU A 318 11.08 -13.71 -14.10
CA LEU A 318 10.39 -13.70 -15.39
C LEU A 318 9.20 -14.65 -15.36
N VAL A 319 8.04 -14.12 -15.72
CA VAL A 319 6.75 -14.83 -15.71
C VAL A 319 6.20 -14.83 -17.13
N ASN A 320 6.96 -15.42 -18.06
CA ASN A 320 6.57 -15.54 -19.46
C ASN A 320 6.45 -17.02 -19.83
N PHE A 321 5.23 -17.53 -19.87
CA PHE A 321 4.98 -18.92 -20.18
C PHE A 321 4.29 -19.00 -21.52
N GLY A 322 4.91 -19.71 -22.47
CA GLY A 322 4.26 -20.08 -23.72
C GLY A 322 3.09 -21.05 -23.54
N ASN A 323 2.88 -21.56 -22.31
CA ASN A 323 1.79 -22.45 -21.94
C ASN A 323 1.42 -22.28 -20.44
N ASP A 324 0.19 -21.84 -20.17
CA ASP A 324 -0.34 -21.65 -18.82
C ASP A 324 -0.31 -22.92 -17.96
N MET A 325 -0.37 -24.10 -18.59
CA MET A 325 -0.24 -25.37 -17.85
C MET A 325 1.12 -25.52 -17.19
N ALA A 326 2.19 -25.01 -17.81
CA ALA A 326 3.53 -25.08 -17.23
C ALA A 326 3.62 -24.27 -15.92
N VAL A 327 2.86 -23.17 -15.83
CA VAL A 327 2.76 -22.33 -14.63
C VAL A 327 2.08 -23.06 -13.50
N LEU A 328 0.91 -23.64 -13.81
CA LEU A 328 0.08 -24.32 -12.83
C LEU A 328 0.74 -25.58 -12.28
N THR A 329 1.72 -26.15 -13.00
CA THR A 329 2.52 -27.29 -12.57
C THR A 329 3.85 -26.92 -11.90
N ASN A 330 4.26 -25.65 -11.91
CA ASN A 330 5.52 -25.24 -11.33
C ASN A 330 5.33 -24.81 -9.87
N GLU A 331 5.69 -25.70 -8.95
CA GLU A 331 5.56 -25.49 -7.52
C GLU A 331 6.29 -24.24 -7.01
N GLN A 332 7.43 -23.87 -7.58
CA GLN A 332 8.19 -22.69 -7.13
C GLN A 332 7.46 -21.39 -7.42
N ILE A 333 6.78 -21.32 -8.56
CA ILE A 333 5.99 -20.14 -8.95
C ILE A 333 4.74 -20.05 -8.08
N MET A 334 4.17 -21.20 -7.77
CA MET A 334 2.97 -21.32 -6.94
C MET A 334 3.28 -20.94 -5.48
N ASP A 335 4.37 -21.43 -4.90
CA ASP A 335 4.80 -21.09 -3.53
C ASP A 335 5.11 -19.60 -3.34
N GLY A 336 5.31 -18.86 -4.43
CA GLY A 336 5.59 -17.43 -4.44
C GLY A 336 7.02 -17.11 -4.00
N ASP A 337 7.26 -15.84 -3.65
CA ASP A 337 8.61 -15.40 -3.29
C ASP A 337 9.09 -16.00 -1.95
N LYS A 338 10.39 -16.33 -1.87
CA LYS A 338 11.00 -16.85 -0.63
C LYS A 338 10.97 -15.81 0.50
N LYS A 339 11.24 -14.55 0.18
CA LYS A 339 11.09 -13.40 1.09
C LYS A 339 9.62 -12.98 1.11
N LYS A 340 9.03 -12.87 2.30
CA LYS A 340 7.60 -12.62 2.50
C LYS A 340 7.39 -11.40 3.40
N PHE A 341 6.68 -10.41 2.86
CA PHE A 341 6.34 -9.15 3.52
C PHE A 341 4.81 -8.98 3.71
N ALA A 342 4.06 -10.05 3.51
CA ALA A 342 2.62 -10.16 3.73
C ALA A 342 2.28 -11.57 4.24
N CYS A 343 1.04 -11.76 4.69
CA CYS A 343 0.48 -13.09 4.87
C CYS A 343 -0.24 -13.53 3.60
N PHE A 344 0.17 -14.64 3.01
CA PHE A 344 -0.41 -15.16 1.78
C PHE A 344 -1.82 -15.75 1.95
N ASP A 345 -2.25 -15.94 3.20
CA ASP A 345 -3.52 -16.59 3.54
C ASP A 345 -4.60 -15.61 3.95
N MET A 346 -4.23 -14.34 4.12
CA MET A 346 -5.12 -13.33 4.69
C MET A 346 -5.00 -12.00 3.96
N PRO A 347 -6.11 -11.25 3.84
CA PRO A 347 -6.08 -9.93 3.24
C PRO A 347 -5.37 -8.93 4.16
N ASP A 348 -4.79 -7.87 3.58
CA ASP A 348 -4.25 -6.75 4.34
C ASP A 348 -5.34 -5.80 4.86
N VAL A 349 -6.62 -6.09 4.62
CA VAL A 349 -7.75 -5.30 5.09
C VAL A 349 -8.54 -6.11 6.11
N ALA A 350 -8.55 -5.61 7.35
CA ALA A 350 -9.24 -6.18 8.51
C ALA A 350 -10.71 -5.76 8.57
#